data_AF-A0A698AXA7-F1
#
_entry.id   AF-A0A698AXA7-F1
#
_cell.length_a   1.000
_cell.length_b   1.000
_cell.length_c   1.000
_cell.angle_alpha   90.00
_cell.angle_beta   90.00
_cell.angle_gamma   90.00
#
_symmetry.space_group_name_H-M   'P 1'
#
loop_
_entity.id
_entity.type
_entity.pdbx_description
1 polymer ?
#
loop_
_entity_poly.entity_id
_entity_poly.type
_entity_poly.pdbx_seq_one_letter_code
_entity_poly.pdbx_strand_id
1 'polypeptide(L)' 'NEILIPKRVLFDEKTLKMIEMMIPAYKDEISNVAKENEKINQMIKLAIEKMFKNDFLNKINNF' A
#
# COMPACT_ATOMS: atom_id res chain seq x y z
N ASN A 1 16.76 1.54 -11.61
CA ASN A 1 16.11 0.25 -11.34
C ASN A 1 15.90 0.09 -9.86
N GLU A 2 14.65 0.06 -9.40
CA GLU A 2 14.34 -0.36 -8.02
C GLU A 2 14.60 -1.87 -7.91
N ILE A 3 15.25 -2.30 -6.82
CA ILE A 3 15.43 -3.72 -6.51
C ILE A 3 14.18 -4.20 -5.78
N LEU A 4 13.41 -5.08 -6.40
CA LEU A 4 12.23 -5.69 -5.78
C LEU A 4 12.65 -6.93 -4.97
N ILE A 5 12.35 -6.93 -3.67
CA ILE A 5 12.58 -8.07 -2.77
C ILE A 5 11.23 -8.71 -2.47
N PRO A 6 10.95 -9.94 -2.94
CA PRO A 6 9.67 -10.58 -2.70
C PRO A 6 9.52 -10.96 -1.22
N LYS A 7 8.38 -10.60 -0.63
CA LYS A 7 7.99 -10.99 0.72
C LYS A 7 6.54 -11.47 0.70
N ARG A 8 6.28 -12.61 1.37
CA ARG A 8 4.92 -13.12 1.55
C ARG A 8 4.31 -12.46 2.78
N VAL A 9 3.13 -11.88 2.60
CA VAL A 9 2.33 -11.28 3.68
C VAL A 9 1.01 -12.02 3.73
N LEU A 10 0.53 -12.31 4.95
CA LEU A 10 -0.79 -12.86 5.20
C LEU A 10 -1.67 -11.74 5.75
N PHE A 11 -2.90 -11.65 5.26
CA PHE A 11 -3.90 -10.70 5.74
C PHE A 11 -5.03 -11.46 6.42
N ASP A 12 -5.54 -10.90 7.50
CA ASP A 12 -6.87 -11.28 7.97
C ASP A 12 -7.94 -10.76 7.00
N GLU A 13 -9.13 -11.35 7.08
CA GLU A 13 -10.25 -11.03 6.17
C GLU A 13 -10.63 -9.54 6.23
N LYS A 14 -10.57 -8.94 7.42
CA LYS A 14 -10.95 -7.53 7.64
C LYS A 14 -9.99 -6.60 6.92
N THR A 15 -8.69 -6.85 7.07
CA THR A 15 -7.61 -6.09 6.45
C THR A 15 -7.65 -6.23 4.94
N LEU A 16 -7.88 -7.45 4.43
CA LEU A 16 -8.01 -7.68 3.00
C LEU A 16 -9.17 -6.87 2.41
N LYS A 17 -10.36 -6.93 3.03
CA LYS A 17 -11.52 -6.13 2.60
C LYS A 17 -11.26 -4.63 2.61
N MET A 18 -10.53 -4.14 3.61
CA MET A 18 -10.14 -2.72 3.65
C MET A 18 -9.27 -2.34 2.44
N ILE A 19 -8.27 -3.16 2.11
CA ILE A 19 -7.42 -2.94 0.94
C ILE A 19 -8.26 -2.96 -0.34
N GLU A 20 -9.13 -3.95 -0.51
CA GLU A 20 -10.00 -4.09 -1.67
C GLU A 20 -10.93 -2.87 -1.86
N MET A 21 -11.48 -2.33 -0.77
CA MET A 21 -12.30 -1.11 -0.81
C MET A 21 -11.49 0.14 -1.17
N MET A 22 -10.20 0.19 -0.81
CA MET A 22 -9.32 1.31 -1.15
C MET A 22 -8.94 1.31 -2.64
N ILE A 23 -8.67 0.14 -3.23
CA ILE A 23 -8.24 0.00 -4.64
C ILE A 23 -9.03 0.89 -5.62
N PRO A 24 -10.38 0.87 -5.67
CA PRO A 24 -11.13 1.70 -6.62
C PRO A 24 -11.00 3.21 -6.37
N ALA A 25 -10.79 3.63 -5.11
CA ALA A 25 -10.61 5.05 -4.77
C ALA A 25 -9.25 5.58 -5.24
N TYR A 26 -8.25 4.71 -5.37
CA TYR A 26 -6.89 5.07 -5.80
C TYR A 26 -6.56 4.62 -7.23
N LYS A 27 -7.56 4.29 -8.05
CA LYS A 27 -7.41 3.75 -9.41
C LYS A 27 -6.54 4.58 -10.37
N ASP A 28 -6.34 5.86 -10.08
CA ASP A 28 -5.51 6.77 -10.87
C ASP A 28 -4.05 6.81 -10.37
N GLU A 29 -3.81 6.35 -9.13
CA GLU A 29 -2.48 6.24 -8.50
C GLU A 29 -1.90 4.81 -8.61
N ILE A 30 -2.74 3.80 -8.87
CA ILE A 30 -2.33 2.39 -9.06
C ILE A 30 -2.70 1.89 -10.45
N SER A 31 -1.95 0.93 -10.98
CA SER A 31 -2.14 0.43 -12.35
C SER A 31 -3.42 -0.39 -12.49
N ASN A 32 -4.37 0.09 -13.29
CA ASN A 32 -5.64 -0.60 -13.54
C ASN A 32 -5.51 -1.90 -14.34
N VAL A 33 -4.41 -2.09 -15.06
CA VAL A 33 -4.15 -3.25 -15.93
C VAL A 33 -3.45 -4.40 -15.17
N ALA A 34 -3.07 -4.16 -13.92
CA ALA A 34 -2.36 -5.13 -13.11
C ALA A 34 -3.25 -6.30 -12.63
N LYS A 35 -2.63 -7.46 -12.36
CA LYS A 35 -3.30 -8.58 -11.68
C LYS A 35 -3.72 -8.16 -10.26
N GLU A 36 -4.72 -8.81 -9.69
CA GLU A 36 -5.25 -8.47 -8.36
C GLU A 36 -4.17 -8.38 -7.26
N ASN A 37 -3.32 -9.39 -7.13
CA ASN A 37 -2.19 -9.37 -6.19
C ASN A 37 -1.24 -8.19 -6.41
N GLU A 38 -1.06 -7.77 -7.66
CA GLU A 38 -0.21 -6.65 -8.00
C GLU A 38 -0.86 -5.31 -7.62
N LYS A 39 -2.19 -5.21 -7.76
CA LYS A 39 -2.96 -4.05 -7.24
C LYS A 39 -2.87 -3.95 -5.72
N ILE A 40 -2.97 -5.08 -5.02
CA ILE A 40 -2.78 -5.14 -3.56
C ILE A 40 -1.37 -4.68 -3.18
N ASN A 41 -0.33 -5.17 -3.86
CA ASN A 41 1.05 -4.75 -3.63
C ASN A 41 1.24 -3.24 -3.84
N GLN A 42 0.72 -2.70 -4.94
CA GLN A 42 0.78 -1.27 -5.24
C GLN A 42 0.03 -0.44 -4.19
N MET A 43 -1.12 -0.94 -3.73
CA MET A 43 -1.90 -0.26 -2.70
C MET A 43 -1.17 -0.21 -1.36
N ILE A 44 -0.53 -1.31 -0.96
CA ILE A 44 0.29 -1.36 0.25
C ILE A 44 1.48 -0.41 0.12
N LYS A 45 2.19 -0.41 -1.02
CA LYS A 45 3.30 0.53 -1.27
C LYS A 45 2.84 1.98 -1.07
N LEU A 46 1.73 2.36 -1.70
CA LEU A 46 1.17 3.71 -1.60
C LEU A 46 0.77 4.07 -0.15
N ALA A 47 0.13 3.14 0.56
CA ALA A 47 -0.29 3.36 1.93
C ALA A 47 0.91 3.58 2.87
N ILE A 48 1.97 2.77 2.73
CA ILE A 48 3.20 2.91 3.51
C ILE A 48 3.91 4.23 3.17
N GLU A 49 4.00 4.63 1.90
CA GLU A 49 4.62 5.90 1.53
C GLU A 49 3.88 7.11 2.13
N LYS A 50 2.54 7.13 2.07
CA LYS A 50 1.72 8.20 2.67
C LYS A 50 1.83 8.20 4.19
N MET A 51 1.79 7.03 4.83
CA MET A 51 1.97 6.90 6.28
C MET A 51 3.37 7.38 6.71
N PHE A 52 4.41 6.99 5.97
CA PHE A 52 5.79 7.37 6.28
C PHE A 52 5.95 8.89 6.21
N LYS A 53 5.55 9.52 5.08
CA LYS A 53 5.72 10.95 4.86
C LYS A 53 4.94 11.84 5.83
N ASN A 54 3.77 11.39 6.28
CA ASN A 54 2.89 12.20 7.12
C ASN A 54 2.99 11.78 8.59
N ASP A 55 2.46 10.61 8.93
CA ASP A 55 2.31 10.19 10.34
C ASP A 55 3.68 9.92 10.98
N PHE A 56 4.52 9.11 10.34
CA PHE A 56 5.78 8.69 10.93
C PHE A 56 6.80 9.84 11.02
N LEU A 57 7.02 10.60 9.93
CA LEU A 57 7.96 11.73 9.95
C LEU A 57 7.55 12.78 11.00
N ASN A 58 6.26 13.07 11.16
CA ASN A 58 5.80 14.00 12.20
C ASN A 58 6.06 13.49 13.62
N LYS A 59 5.94 12.18 13.85
CA LYS A 59 6.24 11.60 15.16
C LYS A 59 7.72 11.73 15.50
N ILE A 60 8.63 11.42 14.58
CA ILE A 60 10.07 11.48 14.85
C ILE A 60 10.61 12.91 14.93
N ASN A 61 9.99 13.88 14.24
CA ASN A 61 10.38 15.29 14.35
C ASN A 61 10.04 15.89 15.73
N ASN A 62 9.17 15.22 16.50
CA ASN A 62 8.78 15.60 17.86
C ASN A 62 9.52 14.77 18.93
N PHE A 63 10.50 13.94 18.54
CA PHE A 63 11.45 13.27 19.43
C PHE A 63 12.72 14.11 19.59
#